data_AF-A0A9P7I1K0-F1
#
_entry.id   AF-A0A9P7I1K0-F1
#
_cell.length_a   1.000
_cell.length_b   1.000
_cell.length_c   1.000
_cell.angle_alpha   90.00
_cell.angle_beta   90.00
_cell.angle_gamma   90.00
#
_symmetry.space_group_name_H-M   'P 1'
#
loop_
_entity.id
_entity.type
_entity.pdbx_description
1 polymer ?
#
loop_
_entity_poly.entity_id
_entity_poly.type
_entity_poly.pdbx_seq_one_letter_code
_entity_poly.pdbx_strand_id
1 'polypeptide(L)'
;MEAAFNAFDPDLYVATLHSQLEQPIDNTARPNKKPNQRKGHHFEPLHLEERDPVITSEATEPVDLFLRFLPEKIVKKWAQYTNEAADRKSREDPDFQRLWKPVNRGEVYLFIGIIIYIGLHKEADLDSYWVTATEENLLPFHPISRYMSRDRFYQLWRRLRIFNEAALDRTQSHDPLNYQKVDEYSDFLQKEAISL
;
A
#
# COMPACT_ATOMS: atom_id res chain seq x y z
N MET A 1 -29.06 -22.90 3.98
CA MET A 1 -28.38 -22.08 4.99
C MET A 1 -26.90 -22.32 4.76
N GLU A 2 -26.31 -21.52 3.88
CA GLU A 2 -25.01 -21.78 3.26
C GLU A 2 -23.94 -21.13 4.15
N ALA A 3 -23.15 -21.95 4.84
CA ALA A 3 -22.06 -21.48 5.67
C ALA A 3 -20.92 -21.02 4.76
N ALA A 4 -20.54 -19.75 4.86
CA ALA A 4 -19.32 -19.24 4.23
C ALA A 4 -18.13 -20.01 4.80
N PHE A 5 -17.59 -20.92 4.00
CA PHE A 5 -16.42 -21.71 4.34
C PHE A 5 -15.20 -20.81 4.19
N ASN A 6 -14.81 -20.06 5.24
CA ASN A 6 -13.54 -19.33 5.26
C ASN A 6 -12.41 -20.37 5.13
N ALA A 7 -11.90 -20.55 3.92
CA ALA A 7 -10.83 -21.50 3.66
C ALA A 7 -9.58 -20.99 4.40
N PHE A 8 -9.02 -21.84 5.26
CA PHE A 8 -7.67 -21.70 5.76
C PHE A 8 -6.74 -21.47 4.56
N ASP A 9 -6.05 -20.33 4.53
CA ASP A 9 -5.06 -20.04 3.51
C ASP A 9 -3.71 -20.64 3.95
N PRO A 10 -3.29 -21.79 3.38
CA PRO A 10 -2.00 -22.38 3.71
C PRO A 10 -0.82 -21.53 3.25
N ASP A 11 -1.06 -20.52 2.41
CA ASP A 11 -0.05 -19.60 1.90
C ASP A 11 0.10 -18.34 2.78
N LEU A 12 -0.61 -18.26 3.92
CA LEU A 12 -0.41 -17.18 4.88
C LEU A 12 0.98 -17.31 5.54
N TYR A 13 1.92 -16.46 5.12
CA TYR A 13 3.32 -16.49 5.56
C TYR A 13 3.55 -15.96 6.99
N VAL A 14 2.65 -16.25 7.91
CA VAL A 14 2.81 -15.95 9.34
C VAL A 14 3.36 -17.19 10.02
N ALA A 15 4.44 -17.04 10.80
CA ALA A 15 4.99 -18.15 11.58
C ALA A 15 3.94 -18.68 12.59
N THR A 16 3.29 -19.80 12.27
CA THR A 16 2.24 -20.43 13.11
C THR A 16 2.80 -21.39 14.16
N LEU A 17 4.13 -21.53 14.26
CA LEU A 17 4.82 -22.49 15.13
C LEU A 17 4.41 -22.45 16.62
N HIS A 18 3.84 -21.33 17.08
CA HIS A 18 3.36 -21.16 18.45
C HIS A 18 1.91 -20.71 18.55
N SER A 19 1.13 -20.91 17.49
CA SER A 19 -0.26 -20.47 17.40
C SER A 19 -1.19 -21.63 17.06
N GLN A 20 -2.41 -21.60 17.59
CA GLN A 20 -3.46 -22.58 17.34
C GLN A 20 -4.78 -21.86 17.06
N LEU A 21 -5.55 -22.38 16.10
CA LEU A 21 -6.94 -21.98 15.88
C LEU A 21 -7.82 -22.61 16.96
N GLU A 22 -8.79 -21.88 17.53
CA GLU A 22 -9.75 -22.49 18.47
C GLU A 22 -10.85 -23.25 17.72
N GLN A 23 -11.22 -22.76 16.54
CA GLN A 23 -12.20 -23.35 15.66
C GLN A 23 -11.68 -23.41 14.22
N PRO A 24 -12.15 -24.38 13.41
CA PRO A 24 -11.76 -24.48 12.00
C PRO A 24 -12.08 -23.23 11.15
N ILE A 25 -12.98 -22.36 11.62
CA ILE A 25 -13.42 -21.16 10.91
C ILE A 25 -12.70 -19.88 11.38
N ASP A 26 -11.86 -19.96 12.41
CA ASP A 26 -11.20 -18.79 12.98
C ASP A 26 -10.13 -18.27 12.02
N ASN A 27 -10.12 -16.97 11.77
CA ASN A 27 -9.07 -16.29 11.01
C ASN A 27 -7.92 -15.78 11.89
N THR A 28 -8.08 -15.86 13.21
CA THR A 28 -7.06 -15.50 14.21
C THR A 28 -6.64 -16.73 14.98
N ALA A 29 -5.32 -16.94 15.07
CA ALA A 29 -4.75 -17.99 15.90
C ALA A 29 -4.30 -17.40 17.25
N ARG A 30 -4.65 -18.07 18.35
CA ARG A 30 -4.15 -17.73 19.68
C ARG A 30 -2.83 -18.44 19.95
N PRO A 31 -2.00 -17.97 20.88
CA PRO A 31 -0.83 -18.73 21.31
C PRO A 31 -1.22 -20.14 21.77
N ASN A 32 -0.38 -21.13 21.46
CA ASN A 32 -0.47 -22.51 21.96
C ASN A 32 -0.05 -22.57 23.44
N LYS A 33 -0.78 -21.82 24.27
CA LYS A 33 -0.67 -21.76 25.72
C LYS A 33 -2.09 -21.87 26.27
N LYS A 34 -2.30 -22.65 27.33
CA LYS A 34 -3.63 -22.78 27.95
C LYS A 34 -4.15 -21.40 28.38
N PRO A 35 -5.45 -21.10 28.17
CA PRO A 35 -6.01 -19.82 28.61
C PRO A 35 -5.86 -19.72 30.13
N ASN A 36 -5.47 -18.54 30.61
CA ASN A 36 -5.41 -18.31 32.05
C ASN A 36 -6.81 -18.48 32.64
N GLN A 37 -6.94 -19.43 33.59
CA GLN A 37 -8.22 -19.72 34.25
C GLN A 37 -8.64 -18.62 35.23
N ARG A 38 -7.69 -17.77 35.64
CA ARG A 38 -7.93 -16.60 36.49
C ARG A 38 -8.02 -15.36 35.63
N LYS A 39 -9.14 -14.64 35.74
CA LYS A 39 -9.20 -13.24 35.34
C LYS A 39 -8.41 -12.45 36.37
N GLY A 40 -7.33 -11.81 35.96
CA GLY A 40 -6.61 -10.86 36.82
C GLY A 40 -7.56 -9.72 37.19
N HIS A 41 -7.44 -9.21 38.41
CA HIS A 41 -8.11 -7.97 38.83
C HIS A 41 -7.39 -6.70 38.32
N HIS A 42 -6.24 -6.89 37.68
CA HIS A 42 -5.36 -5.82 37.20
C HIS A 42 -4.89 -6.18 35.78
N PHE A 43 -4.82 -5.18 34.90
CA PHE A 43 -4.20 -5.30 33.60
C PHE A 43 -2.72 -4.95 33.75
N GLU A 44 -1.84 -5.89 33.40
CA GLU A 44 -0.42 -5.62 33.24
C GLU A 44 -0.15 -5.44 31.74
N PRO A 45 0.22 -4.23 31.29
CA PRO A 45 0.60 -3.99 29.92
C PRO A 45 1.75 -4.91 29.50
N LEU A 46 1.72 -5.40 28.26
CA LEU A 46 2.86 -6.09 27.68
C LEU A 46 4.03 -5.11 27.59
N HIS A 47 5.01 -5.27 28.47
CA HIS A 47 6.28 -4.57 28.36
C HIS A 47 7.09 -5.17 27.22
N LEU A 48 6.97 -4.54 26.05
CA LEU A 48 7.89 -4.76 24.95
C LEU A 48 9.17 -3.99 25.28
N GLU A 49 10.31 -4.68 25.35
CA GLU A 49 11.58 -3.98 25.43
C GLU A 49 11.78 -3.18 24.14
N GLU A 50 12.20 -1.92 24.28
CA GLU A 50 12.63 -1.13 23.15
C GLU A 50 13.80 -1.84 22.47
N ARG A 51 13.57 -2.27 21.23
CA ARG A 51 14.60 -2.82 20.37
C ARG A 51 14.78 -1.87 19.23
N ASP A 52 16.01 -1.47 18.99
CA ASP A 52 16.33 -0.73 17.76
C ASP A 52 15.96 -1.60 16.55
N PRO A 53 15.35 -1.00 15.52
CA PRO A 53 15.05 -1.73 14.28
C PRO A 53 16.37 -2.17 13.64
N VAL A 54 16.66 -3.47 13.70
CA VAL A 54 17.82 -4.05 13.00
C VAL A 54 17.38 -4.40 11.59
N ILE A 55 17.87 -3.63 10.61
CA ILE A 55 17.69 -3.95 9.20
C ILE A 55 18.80 -4.93 8.82
N THR A 56 18.47 -6.21 8.67
CA THR A 56 19.40 -7.28 8.23
C THR A 56 19.59 -7.32 6.71
N SER A 57 19.33 -6.21 6.02
CA SER A 57 19.40 -6.17 4.56
C SER A 57 20.83 -6.08 4.06
N GLU A 58 21.15 -6.83 3.01
CA GLU A 58 22.38 -6.68 2.23
C GLU A 58 22.39 -5.41 1.34
N ALA A 59 21.28 -4.67 1.28
CA ALA A 59 21.17 -3.44 0.51
C ALA A 59 22.15 -2.38 1.05
N THR A 60 23.03 -1.89 0.18
CA THR A 60 24.06 -0.91 0.55
C THR A 60 23.47 0.51 0.61
N GLU A 61 22.49 0.82 -0.25
CA GLU A 61 21.82 2.12 -0.28
C GLU A 61 20.33 2.01 0.06
N PRO A 62 19.73 3.01 0.74
CA PRO A 62 18.30 3.00 1.08
C PRO A 62 17.38 2.85 -0.14
N VAL A 63 17.81 3.37 -1.30
CA VAL A 63 17.06 3.26 -2.56
C VAL A 63 17.01 1.82 -3.06
N ASP A 64 18.05 1.02 -2.84
CA ASP A 64 18.09 -0.37 -3.26
C ASP A 64 17.09 -1.20 -2.47
N LEU A 65 17.01 -0.96 -1.15
CA LEU A 65 15.99 -1.57 -0.30
C LEU A 65 14.58 -1.18 -0.75
N PHE A 66 14.35 0.09 -1.06
CA PHE A 66 13.07 0.56 -1.57
C PHE A 66 12.69 -0.12 -2.90
N LEU A 67 13.62 -0.18 -3.85
CA LEU A 67 13.38 -0.79 -5.16
C LEU A 67 13.20 -2.30 -5.10
N ARG A 68 13.72 -2.98 -4.07
CA ARG A 68 13.44 -4.38 -3.81
C ARG A 68 11.95 -4.61 -3.54
N PHE A 69 11.34 -3.79 -2.69
CA PHE A 69 9.90 -3.87 -2.37
C PHE A 69 8.99 -3.20 -3.40
N LEU A 70 9.54 -2.33 -4.25
CA LEU A 70 8.79 -1.67 -5.32
C LEU A 70 9.54 -1.73 -6.66
N PRO A 71 9.66 -2.94 -7.24
CA PRO A 71 10.46 -3.14 -8.44
C PRO A 71 9.83 -2.52 -9.68
N GLU A 72 10.67 -2.16 -10.64
CA GLU A 72 10.26 -1.48 -11.88
C GLU A 72 9.16 -2.23 -12.63
N LYS A 73 9.21 -3.57 -12.62
CA LYS A 73 8.23 -4.43 -13.28
C LYS A 73 6.82 -4.21 -12.74
N ILE A 74 6.65 -4.06 -11.43
CA ILE A 74 5.35 -3.83 -10.78
C ILE A 74 4.86 -2.42 -11.08
N VAL A 75 5.73 -1.43 -10.92
CA VAL A 75 5.39 -0.02 -11.20
C VAL A 75 5.01 0.20 -12.66
N LYS A 76 5.67 -0.51 -13.58
CA LYS A 76 5.30 -0.49 -15.00
C LYS A 76 3.89 -1.03 -15.24
N LYS A 77 3.49 -2.12 -14.56
CA LYS A 77 2.12 -2.64 -14.61
C LYS A 77 1.12 -1.62 -14.08
N TRP A 78 1.41 -0.96 -12.96
CA TRP A 78 0.52 0.07 -12.41
C TRP A 78 0.28 1.22 -13.39
N ALA A 79 1.32 1.69 -14.06
CA ALA A 79 1.19 2.69 -15.11
C ALA A 79 0.29 2.19 -16.27
N GLN A 80 0.45 0.94 -16.70
CA GLN A 80 -0.40 0.31 -17.73
C GLN A 80 -1.86 0.25 -17.29
N TYR A 81 -2.15 -0.32 -16.12
CA TYR A 81 -3.51 -0.44 -15.57
C TYR A 81 -4.19 0.92 -15.43
N THR A 82 -3.44 1.93 -15.00
CA THR A 82 -3.92 3.31 -14.85
C THR A 82 -4.29 3.92 -16.19
N ASN A 83 -3.46 3.74 -17.22
CA ASN A 83 -3.73 4.26 -18.56
C ASN A 83 -4.89 3.54 -19.23
N GLU A 84 -4.99 2.22 -19.12
CA GLU A 84 -6.11 1.45 -19.67
C GLU A 84 -7.45 1.86 -19.03
N ALA A 85 -7.45 2.14 -17.71
CA ALA A 85 -8.62 2.63 -17.01
C ALA A 85 -8.99 4.06 -17.46
N ALA A 86 -8.00 4.90 -17.73
CA ALA A 86 -8.22 6.22 -18.26
C ALA A 86 -8.77 6.17 -19.69
N ASP A 87 -8.23 5.32 -20.56
CA ASP A 87 -8.71 5.14 -21.94
C ASP A 87 -10.16 4.67 -21.98
N ARG A 88 -10.54 3.73 -21.10
CA ARG A 88 -11.94 3.30 -20.95
C ARG A 88 -12.83 4.49 -20.59
N LYS A 89 -12.43 5.28 -19.60
CA LYS A 89 -13.18 6.46 -19.19
C LYS A 89 -13.24 7.54 -20.27
N SER A 90 -12.18 7.72 -21.06
CA SER A 90 -12.17 8.65 -22.19
C SER A 90 -13.18 8.30 -23.29
N ARG A 91 -13.55 7.03 -23.42
CA ARG A 91 -14.62 6.59 -24.34
C ARG A 91 -16.01 6.96 -23.82
N GLU A 92 -16.18 7.02 -22.51
CA GLU A 92 -17.43 7.40 -21.85
C GLU A 92 -17.57 8.93 -21.74
N ASP A 93 -16.45 9.63 -21.55
CA ASP A 93 -16.36 11.06 -21.32
C ASP A 93 -15.22 11.66 -22.18
N PRO A 94 -15.53 12.25 -23.36
CA PRO A 94 -14.53 12.85 -24.24
C PRO A 94 -13.79 14.05 -23.62
N ASP A 95 -14.42 14.78 -22.70
CA ASP A 95 -13.77 15.92 -22.03
C ASP A 95 -12.67 15.42 -21.07
N PHE A 96 -12.88 14.25 -20.47
CA PHE A 96 -11.82 13.59 -19.69
C PHE A 96 -10.57 13.29 -20.53
N GLN A 97 -10.72 12.89 -21.79
CA GLN A 97 -9.58 12.62 -22.68
C GLN A 97 -8.70 13.85 -22.92
N ARG A 98 -9.31 15.04 -23.02
CA ARG A 98 -8.57 16.30 -23.23
C ARG A 98 -7.74 16.69 -22.02
N LEU A 99 -8.17 16.30 -20.82
CA LEU A 99 -7.52 16.62 -19.56
C LEU A 99 -6.48 15.58 -19.13
N TRP A 100 -6.62 14.34 -19.58
CA TRP A 100 -5.78 13.23 -19.14
C TRP A 100 -4.52 13.08 -19.98
N LYS A 101 -3.36 13.04 -19.30
CA LYS A 101 -2.08 12.65 -19.90
C LYS A 101 -1.70 11.23 -19.44
N PRO A 102 -1.32 10.33 -20.37
CA PRO A 102 -0.83 9.00 -20.01
C PRO A 102 0.32 9.07 -18.99
N VAL A 103 0.30 8.14 -18.04
CA VAL A 103 1.27 8.01 -16.95
C VAL A 103 2.37 7.04 -17.38
N ASN A 104 3.61 7.36 -17.04
CA ASN A 104 4.73 6.44 -17.20
C ASN A 104 5.30 6.00 -15.84
N ARG A 105 6.15 4.96 -15.83
CA ARG A 105 6.74 4.42 -14.59
C ARG A 105 7.50 5.46 -13.76
N GLY A 106 8.19 6.40 -14.41
CA GLY A 106 8.96 7.46 -13.74
C GLY A 106 8.04 8.44 -13.02
N GLU A 107 6.91 8.81 -13.64
CA GLU A 107 5.87 9.61 -12.97
C GLU A 107 5.29 8.88 -11.75
N VAL A 108 5.10 7.56 -11.81
CA VAL A 108 4.63 6.78 -10.64
C VAL A 108 5.66 6.79 -9.52
N TYR A 109 6.96 6.59 -9.82
CA TYR A 109 8.01 6.69 -8.81
C TYR A 109 8.10 8.09 -8.21
N LEU A 110 8.02 9.16 -9.02
CA LEU A 110 7.97 10.53 -8.52
C LEU A 110 6.78 10.75 -7.60
N PHE A 111 5.60 10.27 -7.99
CA PHE A 111 4.40 10.35 -7.15
C PHE A 111 4.58 9.67 -5.80
N ILE A 112 5.15 8.47 -5.77
CA ILE A 112 5.42 7.73 -4.53
C ILE A 112 6.49 8.43 -3.68
N GLY A 113 7.55 8.94 -4.32
CA GLY A 113 8.59 9.74 -3.66
C GLY A 113 8.00 11.01 -3.02
N ILE A 114 7.03 11.64 -3.67
CA ILE A 114 6.28 12.78 -3.12
C ILE A 114 5.44 12.37 -1.91
N ILE A 115 4.76 11.23 -1.95
CA ILE A 115 4.01 10.70 -0.79
C ILE A 115 4.95 10.48 0.40
N ILE A 116 6.12 9.87 0.17
CA ILE A 116 7.12 9.66 1.22
C ILE A 116 7.59 11.01 1.78
N TYR A 117 7.86 12.00 0.90
CA TYR A 117 8.28 13.34 1.30
C TYR A 117 7.24 14.04 2.21
N ILE A 118 5.95 14.00 1.84
CA ILE A 118 4.81 14.50 2.64
C ILE A 118 4.64 13.70 3.94
N GLY A 119 5.04 12.43 3.92
CA GLY A 119 5.15 11.58 5.11
C GLY A 119 6.13 12.15 6.13
N LEU A 120 7.27 12.66 5.66
CA LEU A 120 8.38 13.15 6.46
C LEU A 120 8.27 14.63 6.86
N HIS A 121 7.76 15.48 5.97
CA HIS A 121 7.59 16.92 6.18
C HIS A 121 6.11 17.19 6.35
N LYS A 122 5.65 17.51 7.56
CA LYS A 122 4.22 17.70 7.85
C LYS A 122 3.83 19.18 7.73
N GLU A 123 2.95 19.45 6.77
CA GLU A 123 2.24 20.71 6.63
C GLU A 123 0.78 20.61 7.09
N ALA A 124 0.14 21.75 7.34
CA ALA A 124 -1.25 21.83 7.79
C ALA A 124 -2.25 21.34 6.74
N ASP A 125 -1.95 21.56 5.46
CA ASP A 125 -2.75 21.11 4.34
C ASP A 125 -1.87 20.58 3.19
N LEU A 126 -2.50 19.84 2.28
CA LEU A 126 -1.81 19.23 1.14
C LEU A 126 -1.46 20.24 0.04
N ASP A 127 -2.14 21.38 -0.01
CA ASP A 127 -1.91 22.39 -1.04
C ASP A 127 -0.66 23.23 -0.73
N SER A 128 -0.32 23.37 0.56
CA SER A 128 0.81 24.11 1.10
C SER A 128 2.14 23.66 0.50
N TYR A 129 2.28 22.37 0.14
CA TYR A 129 3.50 21.88 -0.49
C TYR A 129 3.76 22.41 -1.91
N TRP A 130 2.76 23.02 -2.56
CA TRP A 130 2.88 23.62 -3.89
C TRP A 130 2.76 25.15 -3.86
N VAL A 131 2.66 25.76 -2.68
CA VAL A 131 2.68 27.23 -2.55
C VAL A 131 4.11 27.73 -2.74
N THR A 132 4.27 28.78 -3.53
CA THR A 132 5.56 29.45 -3.70
C THR A 132 5.68 30.54 -2.65
N ALA A 133 6.81 30.59 -1.94
CA ALA A 133 7.11 31.67 -1.02
C ALA A 133 7.09 33.02 -1.77
N THR A 134 6.37 33.99 -1.21
CA THR A 134 6.36 35.38 -1.69
C THR A 134 7.04 36.27 -0.65
N GLU A 135 7.42 37.50 -1.00
CA GLU A 135 7.99 38.45 -0.04
C GLU A 135 7.06 38.72 1.16
N GLU A 136 5.75 38.53 0.97
CA GLU A 136 4.72 38.72 1.99
C GLU A 136 4.44 37.45 2.81
N ASN A 137 4.76 36.26 2.31
CA ASN A 137 4.52 34.97 2.98
C ASN A 137 5.80 34.12 3.02
N LEU A 138 6.42 34.04 4.20
CA LEU A 138 7.60 33.24 4.51
C LEU A 138 7.27 31.73 4.64
N LEU A 139 6.51 31.18 3.70
CA LEU A 139 6.14 29.76 3.70
C LEU A 139 7.35 28.89 3.35
N PRO A 140 7.40 27.64 3.87
CA PRO A 140 8.45 26.70 3.52
C PRO A 140 8.49 26.41 2.02
N PHE A 141 9.69 26.46 1.43
CA PHE A 141 9.88 26.01 0.05
C PHE A 141 9.99 24.49 0.00
N HIS A 142 9.06 23.82 -0.68
CA HIS A 142 9.13 22.38 -0.90
C HIS A 142 9.64 22.03 -2.31
N PRO A 143 10.70 21.22 -2.43
CA PRO A 143 11.31 20.88 -3.72
C PRO A 143 10.40 20.02 -4.61
N ILE A 144 9.39 19.36 -4.04
CA ILE A 144 8.45 18.49 -4.77
C ILE A 144 7.71 19.20 -5.90
N SER A 145 7.46 20.51 -5.72
CA SER A 145 6.80 21.38 -6.70
C SER A 145 7.53 21.43 -8.05
N ARG A 146 8.84 21.16 -8.07
CA ARG A 146 9.66 21.10 -9.29
C ARG A 146 9.47 19.81 -10.09
N TYR A 147 9.04 18.73 -9.45
CA TYR A 147 8.99 17.40 -10.07
C TYR A 147 7.58 17.05 -10.56
N MET A 148 6.54 17.54 -9.91
CA MET A 148 5.16 17.29 -10.28
C MET A 148 4.28 18.47 -9.86
N SER A 149 3.36 18.90 -10.72
CA SER A 149 2.38 19.93 -10.35
C SER A 149 1.34 19.38 -9.39
N ARG A 150 0.74 20.27 -8.59
CA ARG A 150 -0.36 19.94 -7.66
C ARG A 150 -1.48 19.18 -8.36
N ASP A 151 -1.94 19.69 -9.51
CA ASP A 151 -3.06 19.10 -10.24
C ASP A 151 -2.71 17.71 -10.78
N ARG A 152 -1.47 17.50 -11.25
CA ARG A 152 -0.99 16.18 -11.69
C ARG A 152 -0.88 15.21 -10.51
N PHE A 153 -0.44 15.67 -9.35
CA PHE A 153 -0.42 14.88 -8.12
C PHE A 153 -1.84 14.41 -7.75
N TYR A 154 -2.83 15.31 -7.69
CA TYR A 154 -4.22 14.93 -7.40
C TYR A 154 -4.84 14.01 -8.46
N GLN A 155 -4.47 14.18 -9.73
CA GLN A 155 -4.88 13.25 -10.78
C GLN A 155 -4.39 11.83 -10.50
N LEU A 156 -3.11 11.67 -10.14
CA LEU A 156 -2.54 10.37 -9.80
C LEU A 156 -3.11 9.82 -8.48
N TRP A 157 -3.21 10.66 -7.45
CA TRP A 157 -3.80 10.30 -6.15
C TRP A 157 -5.18 9.65 -6.30
N ARG A 158 -6.02 10.19 -7.18
CA ARG A 158 -7.37 9.70 -7.39
C ARG A 158 -7.47 8.51 -8.34
N ARG A 159 -6.48 8.30 -9.23
CA ARG A 159 -6.66 7.42 -10.41
C ARG A 159 -5.62 6.33 -10.55
N LEU A 160 -4.52 6.37 -9.80
CA LEU A 160 -3.51 5.32 -9.82
C LEU A 160 -4.17 3.97 -9.52
N ARG A 161 -3.93 3.00 -10.39
CA ARG A 161 -4.40 1.62 -10.26
C ARG A 161 -3.23 0.69 -10.05
N ILE A 162 -3.33 -0.16 -9.05
CA ILE A 162 -2.31 -1.15 -8.71
C ILE A 162 -2.71 -2.58 -9.09
N PHE A 163 -3.85 -2.75 -9.77
CA PHE A 163 -4.43 -4.02 -10.17
C PHE A 163 -4.98 -3.98 -11.60
N ASN A 164 -5.09 -5.16 -12.20
CA ASN A 164 -5.75 -5.34 -13.49
C ASN A 164 -7.26 -5.49 -13.30
N GLU A 165 -8.05 -4.52 -13.78
CA GLU A 165 -9.51 -4.56 -13.71
C GLU A 165 -10.12 -5.76 -14.47
N ALA A 166 -9.48 -6.20 -15.56
CA ALA A 166 -9.98 -7.31 -16.37
C ALA A 166 -9.74 -8.69 -15.73
N ALA A 167 -8.84 -8.76 -14.73
CA ALA A 167 -8.52 -10.00 -14.02
C ALA A 167 -9.37 -10.22 -12.76
N LEU A 168 -10.26 -9.28 -12.42
CA LEU A 168 -11.10 -9.36 -11.23
C LEU A 168 -12.18 -10.43 -11.40
N ASP A 169 -12.22 -11.41 -10.49
CA ASP A 169 -13.26 -12.42 -10.45
C ASP A 169 -14.46 -11.90 -9.66
N ARG A 170 -15.48 -11.47 -10.40
CA ARG A 170 -16.75 -10.94 -9.85
C ARG A 170 -17.73 -12.05 -9.47
N THR A 171 -17.41 -13.30 -9.75
CA THR A 171 -18.27 -14.45 -9.49
C THR A 171 -17.91 -15.16 -8.19
N GLN A 172 -16.68 -15.00 -7.71
CA GLN A 172 -16.27 -15.50 -6.41
C GLN A 172 -16.90 -14.67 -5.27
N SER A 173 -17.70 -15.36 -4.45
CA SER A 173 -18.35 -14.83 -3.25
C SER A 173 -17.40 -14.74 -2.05
N HIS A 174 -16.25 -15.43 -2.12
CA HIS A 174 -15.42 -15.75 -0.97
C HIS A 174 -14.50 -14.60 -0.56
N ASP A 175 -13.78 -14.00 -1.51
CA ASP A 175 -12.97 -12.81 -1.25
C ASP A 175 -13.69 -11.53 -1.67
N PRO A 176 -13.90 -10.58 -0.75
CA PRO A 176 -14.39 -9.27 -1.11
C PRO A 176 -13.54 -8.66 -2.22
N LEU A 177 -14.17 -8.17 -3.29
CA LEU A 177 -13.53 -7.60 -4.50
C LEU A 177 -12.43 -6.55 -4.20
N ASN A 178 -12.43 -5.95 -3.01
CA ASN A 178 -11.40 -5.02 -2.59
C ASN A 178 -10.06 -5.68 -2.26
N TYR A 179 -10.04 -6.92 -1.76
CA TYR A 179 -8.81 -7.66 -1.51
C TYR A 179 -8.14 -8.09 -2.82
N GLN A 180 -8.92 -8.60 -3.78
CA GLN A 180 -8.45 -8.91 -5.15
C GLN A 180 -7.69 -7.76 -5.84
N LYS A 181 -7.99 -6.51 -5.48
CA LYS A 181 -7.32 -5.31 -6.02
C LYS A 181 -5.92 -5.06 -5.45
N VAL A 182 -5.54 -5.76 -4.40
CA VAL A 182 -4.23 -5.61 -3.74
C VAL A 182 -3.45 -6.92 -3.70
N ASP A 183 -4.08 -8.08 -3.93
CA ASP A 183 -3.48 -9.42 -3.84
C ASP A 183 -2.16 -9.53 -4.61
N GLU A 184 -2.12 -9.13 -5.89
CA GLU A 184 -0.89 -9.22 -6.71
C GLU A 184 0.31 -8.54 -6.02
N TYR A 185 0.10 -7.36 -5.43
CA TYR A 185 1.16 -6.62 -4.76
C TYR A 185 1.40 -7.10 -3.33
N SER A 186 0.35 -7.50 -2.61
CA SER A 186 0.43 -8.08 -1.27
C SER A 186 1.27 -9.36 -1.27
N ASP A 187 0.99 -10.29 -2.18
CA ASP A 187 1.74 -11.54 -2.34
C ASP A 187 3.20 -11.28 -2.66
N PHE A 188 3.46 -10.29 -3.50
CA PHE A 188 4.82 -9.87 -3.83
C PHE A 188 5.54 -9.33 -2.59
N LEU A 189 4.92 -8.43 -1.84
CA LEU A 189 5.50 -7.85 -0.62
C LEU A 189 5.83 -8.92 0.43
N GLN A 190 4.92 -9.88 0.63
CA GLN A 190 5.12 -10.97 1.58
C GLN A 190 6.28 -11.87 1.16
N LYS A 191 6.36 -12.24 -0.13
CA LYS A 191 7.47 -13.04 -0.67
C LYS A 191 8.81 -12.33 -0.53
N GLU A 192 8.88 -11.04 -0.83
CA GLU A 192 10.09 -10.25 -0.66
C GLU A 192 10.50 -10.13 0.81
N ALA A 193 9.55 -9.88 1.71
CA ALA A 193 9.81 -9.75 3.14
C ALA A 193 10.43 -11.01 3.77
N ILE A 194 10.09 -12.21 3.29
CA ILE A 194 10.64 -13.49 3.79
C ILE A 194 12.07 -13.73 3.30
N SER A 195 12.44 -13.13 2.17
CA SER A 195 13.77 -13.29 1.58
C SER A 195 14.82 -12.33 2.14
N LEU A 196 14.45 -11.47 3.10
CA LEU A 196 15.34 -10.59 3.86
C LEU A 196 15.91 -11.27 5.10
#